data_AF-A0A1V1FKL1-F1
#
_entry.id   AF-A0A1V1FKL1-F1
#
_cell.length_a   1.000
_cell.length_b   1.000
_cell.length_c   1.000
_cell.angle_alpha   90.00
_cell.angle_beta   90.00
_cell.angle_gamma   90.00
#
_symmetry.space_group_name_H-M   'P 1'
#
loop_
_entity.id
_entity.type
_entity.pdbx_description
1 polymer ?
#
loop_
_entity_poly.entity_id
_entity_poly.type
_entity_poly.pdbx_seq_one_letter_code
_entity_poly.pdbx_strand_id
1 'polypeptide(L)'
;YDGKIADVWSCGVTLYVMLVGAYPFEDPGEPKNFRKTIHRITNVQYSIPDYVHISPECRHLISRIFVAEPEKRITIPEIRNHEWFLKNLPADLTVENTMNNQFEEPDQPMQSLDEIMQIIAEATIPAAGANSLNQYLAGSLDIDNMEEDLESDPDIDIDSSGEIVYAI
;
A
#
# COMPACT_ATOMS: atom_id res chain seq x y z
N TYR A 1 -12.19 -0.20 11.23
CA TYR A 1 -10.99 -0.32 10.37
C TYR A 1 -10.39 -1.69 10.63
N ASP A 2 -10.22 -2.52 9.59
CA ASP A 2 -9.57 -3.82 9.68
C ASP A 2 -8.35 -3.81 8.76
N GLY A 3 -7.15 -3.82 9.36
CA GLY A 3 -5.89 -3.77 8.63
C GLY A 3 -5.67 -4.97 7.72
N LYS A 4 -6.12 -6.17 8.13
CA LYS A 4 -5.95 -7.40 7.33
C LYS A 4 -6.76 -7.33 6.04
N ILE A 5 -7.97 -6.78 6.12
CA ILE A 5 -8.83 -6.57 4.95
C ILE A 5 -8.30 -5.44 4.05
N ALA A 6 -7.62 -4.45 4.63
CA ALA A 6 -6.89 -3.44 3.85
C ALA A 6 -5.67 -4.06 3.13
N ASP A 7 -4.94 -4.99 3.76
CA ASP A 7 -3.81 -5.68 3.12
C ASP A 7 -4.26 -6.49 1.90
N VAL A 8 -5.44 -7.12 1.95
CA VAL A 8 -6.02 -7.81 0.77
C VAL A 8 -6.18 -6.87 -0.42
N TRP A 9 -6.63 -5.63 -0.18
CA TRP A 9 -6.74 -4.62 -1.24
C TRP A 9 -5.38 -4.31 -1.85
N SER A 10 -4.35 -4.10 -1.00
CA SER A 10 -2.98 -3.86 -1.44
C SER A 10 -2.44 -5.03 -2.27
N CYS A 11 -2.68 -6.28 -1.86
CA CYS A 11 -2.34 -7.47 -2.65
C CYS A 11 -3.03 -7.46 -4.02
N GLY A 12 -4.30 -7.04 -4.08
CA GLY A 12 -5.03 -6.87 -5.34
C GLY A 12 -4.41 -5.82 -6.26
N VAL A 13 -3.98 -4.68 -5.70
CA VAL A 13 -3.27 -3.63 -6.46
C VAL A 13 -1.97 -4.19 -7.03
N THR A 14 -1.15 -4.86 -6.22
CA THR A 14 0.10 -5.49 -6.70
C THR A 14 -0.17 -6.52 -7.80
N LEU A 15 -1.17 -7.39 -7.60
CA LEU A 15 -1.59 -8.37 -8.62
C LEU A 15 -1.98 -7.69 -9.94
N TYR A 16 -2.80 -6.65 -9.86
CA TYR A 16 -3.22 -5.88 -11.03
C TYR A 16 -2.01 -5.28 -11.76
N VAL A 17 -1.08 -4.66 -11.04
CA VAL A 17 0.13 -4.06 -11.61
C VAL A 17 1.00 -5.13 -12.28
N MET A 18 1.15 -6.32 -11.70
CA MET A 18 1.90 -7.42 -12.33
C MET A 18 1.28 -7.88 -13.65
N LEU A 19 -0.05 -7.82 -13.78
CA LEU A 19 -0.78 -8.27 -14.98
C LEU A 19 -0.87 -7.20 -16.06
N VAL A 20 -1.08 -5.94 -15.68
CA VAL A 20 -1.41 -4.84 -16.60
C VAL A 20 -0.21 -3.91 -16.84
N GLY A 21 0.72 -3.81 -15.88
CA GLY A 21 1.86 -2.89 -15.94
C GLY A 21 1.55 -1.44 -15.54
N ALA A 22 0.34 -1.18 -15.03
CA ALA A 22 -0.11 0.15 -14.57
C ALA A 22 -1.01 0.02 -13.34
N TYR A 23 -1.18 1.10 -12.57
CA TYR A 23 -2.06 1.11 -11.40
C TYR A 23 -3.55 1.08 -11.79
N PRO A 24 -4.41 0.35 -11.05
CA PRO A 24 -5.81 0.14 -11.41
C PRO A 24 -6.68 1.41 -11.40
N PHE A 25 -6.34 2.37 -10.53
CA PHE A 25 -7.16 3.56 -10.28
C PHE A 25 -6.48 4.87 -10.74
N GLU A 26 -5.24 4.80 -11.22
CA GLU A 26 -4.52 5.96 -11.74
C GLU A 26 -4.99 6.27 -13.16
N ASP A 27 -5.08 7.55 -13.49
CA ASP A 27 -5.36 7.99 -14.86
C ASP A 27 -4.05 7.98 -15.69
N PRO A 28 -3.98 7.23 -16.80
CA PRO A 28 -2.79 7.20 -17.65
C PRO A 28 -2.42 8.56 -18.26
N GLY A 29 -3.39 9.45 -18.48
CA GLY A 29 -3.19 10.80 -19.00
C GLY A 29 -2.86 11.82 -17.92
N GLU A 30 -3.23 11.56 -16.67
CA GLU A 30 -3.05 12.49 -15.54
C GLU A 30 -2.54 11.78 -14.27
N PRO A 31 -1.35 11.16 -14.28
CA PRO A 31 -0.88 10.30 -13.18
C PRO A 31 -0.70 11.03 -11.84
N LYS A 32 -0.51 12.35 -11.87
CA LYS A 32 -0.36 13.19 -10.66
C LYS A 32 -1.68 13.75 -10.15
N ASN A 33 -2.81 13.43 -10.78
CA ASN A 33 -4.13 13.88 -10.33
C ASN A 33 -4.66 12.98 -9.21
N PHE A 34 -4.12 13.17 -8.00
CA PHE A 34 -4.51 12.39 -6.82
C PHE A 34 -6.01 12.47 -6.51
N ARG A 35 -6.65 13.62 -6.77
CA ARG A 35 -8.11 13.77 -6.57
C ARG A 35 -8.90 12.77 -7.42
N LYS A 36 -8.52 12.62 -8.69
CA LYS A 36 -9.14 11.66 -9.62
C LYS A 36 -8.86 10.22 -9.21
N THR A 37 -7.62 9.92 -8.83
CA THR A 37 -7.25 8.58 -8.34
C THR A 37 -8.04 8.19 -7.08
N ILE A 38 -8.16 9.08 -6.10
CA ILE A 38 -8.94 8.84 -4.88
C ILE A 38 -10.43 8.65 -5.23
N HIS A 39 -10.99 9.48 -6.11
CA HIS A 39 -12.36 9.31 -6.57
C HIS A 39 -12.60 7.93 -7.20
N ARG A 40 -11.66 7.45 -8.02
CA ARG A 40 -11.74 6.12 -8.64
C ARG A 40 -11.58 5.00 -7.62
N ILE A 41 -10.73 5.15 -6.60
CA ILE A 41 -10.61 4.19 -5.50
C ILE A 41 -11.91 4.07 -4.73
N THR A 42 -12.50 5.20 -4.31
CA THR A 42 -13.74 5.21 -3.52
C THR A 42 -14.92 4.60 -4.27
N ASN A 43 -14.97 4.76 -5.60
CA ASN A 43 -16.01 4.19 -6.46
C ASN A 43 -15.61 2.85 -7.10
N VAL A 44 -14.43 2.32 -6.80
CA VAL A 44 -13.91 1.05 -7.34
C VAL A 44 -13.89 1.03 -8.88
N GLN A 45 -13.44 2.12 -9.49
CA GLN A 45 -13.39 2.32 -10.93
C GLN A 45 -12.04 1.91 -11.52
N TYR A 46 -11.94 0.66 -11.95
CA TYR A 46 -10.78 0.09 -12.66
C TYR A 46 -11.23 -0.65 -13.92
N SER A 47 -10.32 -0.82 -14.88
CA SER A 47 -10.61 -1.51 -16.14
C SER A 47 -9.37 -2.23 -16.65
N ILE A 48 -9.48 -3.53 -16.89
CA ILE A 48 -8.41 -4.31 -17.54
C ILE A 48 -8.46 -4.01 -19.04
N PRO A 49 -7.38 -3.48 -19.65
CA PRO A 49 -7.37 -3.15 -21.07
C PRO A 49 -7.57 -4.38 -21.96
N ASP A 50 -8.20 -4.21 -23.14
CA ASP A 50 -8.55 -5.32 -24.05
C ASP A 50 -7.35 -6.10 -24.59
N TYR A 51 -6.19 -5.44 -24.68
CA TYR A 51 -4.95 -6.07 -25.10
C TYR A 51 -4.34 -6.99 -24.03
N VAL A 52 -4.81 -6.91 -22.77
CA VAL A 52 -4.35 -7.78 -21.68
C VAL A 52 -5.28 -8.97 -21.55
N HIS A 53 -4.80 -10.13 -21.99
CA HIS A 53 -5.54 -11.39 -21.86
C HIS A 53 -5.27 -12.04 -20.50
N ILE A 54 -6.28 -12.03 -19.63
CA ILE A 54 -6.27 -12.77 -18.36
C ILE A 54 -7.36 -13.84 -18.35
N SER A 55 -7.15 -14.90 -17.58
CA SER A 55 -8.13 -15.98 -17.46
C SER A 55 -9.40 -15.50 -16.73
N PRO A 56 -10.57 -16.13 -16.98
CA PRO A 56 -11.81 -15.79 -16.27
C PRO A 56 -11.69 -15.88 -14.75
N GLU A 57 -10.96 -16.88 -14.25
CA GLU A 57 -10.72 -17.09 -12.82
C GLU A 57 -9.86 -15.98 -12.24
N CYS A 58 -8.87 -15.47 -13.00
CA CYS A 58 -8.07 -14.33 -12.60
C CYS A 58 -8.93 -13.06 -12.46
N ARG A 59 -9.78 -12.81 -13.47
CA ARG A 59 -10.70 -11.67 -13.47
C ARG A 59 -11.67 -11.74 -12.28
N HIS A 60 -12.19 -12.94 -12.00
CA HIS A 60 -13.05 -13.20 -10.85
C HIS A 60 -12.35 -12.94 -9.51
N LEU A 61 -11.09 -13.35 -9.38
CA LEU A 61 -10.32 -13.06 -8.17
C LEU A 61 -10.15 -11.55 -7.95
N ILE A 62 -9.78 -10.81 -9.01
CA ILE A 62 -9.60 -9.35 -8.94
C ILE A 62 -10.92 -8.65 -8.55
N SER A 63 -12.05 -9.04 -9.14
CA SER A 63 -13.35 -8.43 -8.80
C SER A 63 -13.81 -8.73 -7.38
N ARG A 64 -13.40 -9.87 -6.82
CA ARG A 64 -13.65 -10.24 -5.42
C ARG A 64 -12.74 -9.48 -4.43
N ILE A 65 -11.58 -9.01 -4.87
CA ILE A 65 -10.66 -8.17 -4.07
C ILE A 65 -11.07 -6.70 -4.11
N PHE A 66 -11.33 -6.16 -5.31
CA PHE A 66 -11.77 -4.79 -5.48
C PHE A 66 -13.28 -4.67 -5.21
N VAL A 67 -13.61 -4.73 -3.92
CA VAL A 67 -14.94 -4.51 -3.38
C VAL A 67 -14.88 -3.35 -2.38
N ALA A 68 -15.76 -2.36 -2.54
CA ALA A 68 -15.80 -1.16 -1.70
C ALA A 68 -16.08 -1.50 -0.23
N GLU A 69 -17.09 -2.35 -0.02
CA GLU A 69 -17.51 -2.82 1.30
C GLU A 69 -16.49 -3.84 1.85
N PRO A 70 -15.73 -3.51 2.92
CA PRO A 70 -14.69 -4.40 3.44
C PRO A 70 -15.23 -5.75 3.92
N GLU A 71 -16.45 -5.79 4.45
CA GLU A 71 -17.11 -7.01 4.95
C GLU A 71 -17.46 -8.00 3.84
N LYS A 72 -17.61 -7.52 2.60
CA LYS A 72 -17.90 -8.35 1.41
C LYS A 72 -16.64 -8.70 0.63
N ARG A 73 -15.51 -8.07 0.96
CA ARG A 73 -14.23 -8.32 0.31
C ARG A 73 -13.76 -9.73 0.65
N ILE A 74 -13.24 -10.43 -0.36
CA ILE A 74 -12.64 -11.75 -0.16
C ILE A 74 -11.52 -11.69 0.88
N THR A 75 -11.41 -12.73 1.70
CA THR A 75 -10.41 -12.86 2.75
C THR A 75 -9.19 -13.65 2.28
N ILE A 76 -8.05 -13.54 2.96
CA ILE A 76 -6.85 -14.34 2.65
C ILE A 76 -7.13 -15.86 2.63
N PRO A 77 -7.86 -16.45 3.60
CA PRO A 77 -8.23 -17.86 3.55
C PRO A 77 -9.04 -18.22 2.30
N GLU A 78 -9.98 -17.38 1.87
CA GLU A 78 -10.75 -17.62 0.65
C GLU A 78 -9.89 -17.50 -0.61
N ILE A 79 -8.95 -16.54 -0.66
CA ILE A 79 -7.97 -16.40 -1.75
C ILE A 79 -7.11 -17.67 -1.85
N ARG A 80 -6.63 -18.21 -0.73
CA ARG A 80 -5.82 -19.44 -0.72
C ARG A 80 -6.57 -20.67 -1.25
N ASN A 81 -7.90 -20.64 -1.19
CA ASN A 81 -8.77 -21.68 -1.73
C ASN A 81 -9.33 -21.35 -3.13
N HIS A 82 -8.97 -20.18 -3.70
CA HIS A 82 -9.49 -19.75 -4.99
C HIS A 82 -8.81 -20.53 -6.14
N GLU A 83 -9.58 -20.96 -7.13
CA GLU A 83 -9.11 -21.80 -8.25
C GLU A 83 -7.88 -21.21 -8.96
N TRP A 84 -7.90 -19.89 -9.21
CA TRP A 84 -6.77 -19.20 -9.81
C TRP A 84 -5.49 -19.26 -8.97
N PHE A 85 -5.60 -19.20 -7.64
CA PHE A 85 -4.45 -19.23 -6.73
C PHE A 85 -3.87 -20.65 -6.59
N LEU A 86 -4.74 -21.66 -6.60
CA LEU A 86 -4.34 -23.06 -6.48
C LEU A 86 -3.67 -23.59 -7.77
N LYS A 87 -3.93 -22.95 -8.91
CA LYS A 87 -3.38 -23.39 -10.20
C LYS A 87 -1.85 -23.25 -10.22
N ASN A 88 -1.16 -24.38 -10.36
CA ASN A 88 0.30 -24.48 -10.36
C ASN A 88 0.96 -23.96 -9.06
N LEU A 89 0.25 -24.00 -7.93
CA LEU A 89 0.82 -23.62 -6.64
C LEU A 89 1.95 -24.60 -6.24
N PRO A 90 3.19 -24.13 -6.04
CA PRO A 90 4.29 -24.98 -5.57
C PRO A 90 3.95 -25.63 -4.23
N ALA A 91 4.31 -26.91 -4.07
CA ALA A 91 4.05 -27.67 -2.85
C ALA A 91 4.62 -26.98 -1.59
N ASP A 92 5.76 -26.30 -1.72
CA ASP A 92 6.49 -25.63 -0.63
C ASP A 92 5.70 -24.45 -0.01
N LEU A 93 4.75 -23.89 -0.76
CA LEU A 93 3.89 -22.79 -0.32
C LEU A 93 2.55 -23.29 0.24
N THR A 94 2.30 -24.60 0.19
CA THR A 94 1.12 -25.20 0.82
C THR A 94 1.34 -25.30 2.33
N VAL A 95 0.25 -25.10 3.10
CA VAL A 95 0.29 -25.05 4.58
C VAL A 95 0.86 -26.34 5.17
N GLU A 96 0.73 -27.47 4.47
CA GLU A 96 1.24 -28.77 4.91
C GLU A 96 2.77 -28.87 4.82
N ASN A 97 3.43 -28.13 3.93
CA ASN A 97 4.86 -28.22 3.70
C ASN A 97 5.69 -27.19 4.48
N THR A 98 5.04 -26.25 5.18
CA THR A 98 5.74 -25.32 6.11
C THR A 98 6.40 -26.08 7.28
N MET A 99 5.99 -27.31 7.57
CA MET A 99 6.69 -28.21 8.51
C MET A 99 7.91 -28.94 7.90
N ASN A 100 8.05 -28.96 6.57
CA ASN A 100 9.11 -29.70 5.86
C ASN A 100 10.19 -28.79 5.24
N ASN A 101 9.96 -27.48 5.17
CA ASN A 101 11.02 -26.54 4.76
C ASN A 101 12.03 -26.40 5.91
N GLN A 102 13.12 -27.16 5.83
CA GLN A 102 14.38 -26.80 6.47
C GLN A 102 14.92 -25.54 5.79
N PHE A 103 14.32 -24.38 6.08
CA PHE A 103 15.08 -23.15 5.98
C PHE A 103 16.02 -23.17 7.18
N GLU A 104 17.24 -23.70 6.99
CA GLU A 104 18.33 -23.45 7.91
C GLU A 104 18.66 -21.97 7.78
N GLU A 105 18.13 -21.18 8.71
CA GLU A 105 18.56 -19.80 8.89
C GLU A 105 20.09 -19.87 9.03
N PRO A 106 20.88 -19.19 8.17
CA PRO A 106 22.34 -19.17 8.32
C PRO A 106 22.64 -18.75 9.77
N ASP A 107 23.70 -19.30 10.40
CA ASP A 107 24.10 -19.04 11.81
C ASP A 107 24.11 -17.53 12.14
N GLN A 108 22.94 -16.96 12.34
CA GLN A 108 22.74 -15.63 12.88
C GLN A 108 22.69 -15.87 14.37
N PRO A 109 23.51 -15.16 15.16
CA PRO A 109 23.41 -15.27 16.60
C PRO A 109 21.99 -14.86 17.00
N MET A 110 21.17 -15.83 17.36
CA MET A 110 19.80 -15.58 17.82
C MET A 110 19.92 -14.83 19.14
N GLN A 111 19.67 -13.52 19.09
CA GLN A 111 19.75 -12.67 20.27
C GLN A 111 18.59 -13.01 21.20
N SER A 112 18.88 -13.07 22.50
CA SER A 112 17.82 -13.23 23.49
C SER A 112 16.94 -11.96 23.51
N LEU A 113 15.67 -12.09 23.91
CA LEU A 113 14.79 -10.92 24.10
C LEU A 113 15.40 -9.89 25.06
N ASP A 114 16.12 -10.35 26.09
CA ASP A 114 16.80 -9.49 27.05
C ASP A 114 17.94 -8.70 26.39
N GLU A 115 18.75 -9.35 25.56
CA GLU A 115 19.83 -8.70 24.80
C GLU A 115 19.28 -7.67 23.80
N ILE A 116 18.19 -8.01 23.09
CA ILE A 116 17.50 -7.08 22.18
C ILE A 116 17.02 -5.83 22.94
N MET A 117 16.36 -6.03 24.08
CA MET A 117 15.85 -4.93 24.89
C MET A 117 16.98 -4.07 25.49
N GLN A 118 18.10 -4.69 25.87
CA GLN A 118 19.27 -3.99 26.37
C GLN A 118 19.90 -3.10 25.29
N ILE A 119 20.07 -3.61 24.07
CA ILE A 119 20.59 -2.84 22.93
C ILE A 119 19.67 -1.67 22.61
N ILE A 120 18.35 -1.87 22.61
CA ILE A 120 17.37 -0.78 22.39
C ILE A 120 17.50 0.28 23.47
N ALA A 121 17.62 -0.11 24.75
CA ALA A 121 17.77 0.83 25.85
C ALA A 121 19.07 1.64 25.75
N GLU A 122 20.19 0.99 25.43
CA GLU A 122 21.48 1.65 25.22
C GLU A 122 21.43 2.65 24.06
N ALA A 123 20.76 2.29 22.96
CA ALA A 123 20.61 3.15 21.78
C ALA A 123 19.80 4.44 22.04
N THR A 124 19.08 4.54 23.16
CA THR A 124 18.41 5.79 23.57
C THR A 124 19.33 6.80 24.23
N ILE A 125 20.54 6.39 24.63
CA ILE A 125 21.51 7.26 25.31
C ILE A 125 22.29 8.03 24.23
N PRO A 126 22.18 9.37 24.16
CA PRO A 126 22.96 10.15 23.21
C PRO A 126 24.45 10.10 23.56
N ALA A 127 25.31 10.14 22.53
CA ALA A 127 26.75 10.14 22.73
C ALA A 127 27.18 11.30 23.66
N ALA A 128 28.06 10.99 24.62
CA ALA A 128 28.64 11.98 25.53
C ALA A 128 29.32 13.09 24.73
N GLY A 129 28.68 14.26 24.63
CA GLY A 129 29.14 15.40 23.83
C GLY A 129 28.08 16.03 22.92
N ALA A 130 26.93 15.39 22.68
CA ALA A 130 25.86 15.94 21.84
C ALA A 130 25.21 17.21 22.43
N ASN A 131 25.16 17.33 23.75
CA ASN A 131 24.61 18.52 24.44
C ASN A 131 25.47 19.78 24.25
N SER A 132 26.78 19.61 23.98
CA SER A 132 27.68 20.74 23.76
C SER A 132 27.38 21.46 22.44
N LEU A 133 26.89 20.77 21.40
CA LEU A 133 26.61 21.39 20.11
C LEU A 133 25.26 22.15 20.09
N ASN A 134 24.25 21.63 20.79
CA ASN A 134 22.94 22.28 20.90
C ASN A 134 23.00 23.63 21.65
N GLN A 135 23.95 23.79 22.58
CA GLN A 135 24.12 25.05 23.30
C GLN A 135 24.76 26.17 22.45
N TYR A 136 25.45 25.84 21.35
CA TYR A 136 26.02 26.84 20.43
C TYR A 136 25.05 27.26 19.30
N LEU A 137 24.07 26.43 18.93
CA LEU A 137 23.13 26.72 17.85
C LEU A 137 21.90 27.51 18.31
N ALA A 138 21.42 27.30 19.55
CA ALA A 138 20.22 27.96 20.08
C ALA A 138 20.43 29.43 20.50
N GLY A 139 21.66 29.95 20.42
CA GLY A 139 22.00 31.31 20.89
C GLY A 139 22.00 32.42 19.84
N SER A 140 21.69 32.12 18.56
CA SER A 140 22.00 33.06 17.45
C SER A 140 20.91 33.30 16.41
N LEU A 141 19.63 32.98 16.64
CA LEU A 141 18.56 33.31 15.69
C LEU A 141 17.31 33.83 16.40
N ASP A 142 17.24 35.15 16.59
CA ASP A 142 15.99 35.89 16.82
C ASP A 142 15.15 35.83 15.54
N ILE A 143 14.05 35.07 15.55
CA ILE A 143 13.04 35.01 14.47
C ILE A 143 11.68 35.29 15.10
N ASP A 144 11.43 36.57 15.41
CA ASP A 144 10.09 37.09 15.71
C ASP A 144 9.78 38.23 14.73
N ASN A 145 9.61 37.93 13.44
CA ASN A 145 8.88 38.82 12.52
C ASN A 145 8.55 38.17 11.16
N MET A 146 7.43 37.43 11.04
CA MET A 146 6.75 37.20 9.75
C MET A 146 5.40 36.48 9.98
N GLU A 147 4.42 37.19 10.50
CA GLU A 147 3.01 36.91 10.22
C GLU A 147 2.51 38.01 9.28
N GLU A 148 2.29 37.71 8.00
CA GLU A 148 1.21 38.30 7.16
C GLU A 148 1.20 37.67 5.75
N ASP A 149 -0.01 37.55 5.20
CA ASP A 149 -0.40 37.27 3.81
C ASP A 149 -0.77 35.84 3.40
N LEU A 150 -2.01 35.48 3.78
CA LEU A 150 -2.89 34.61 2.97
C LEU A 150 -4.02 35.48 2.40
N GLU A 151 -3.92 35.88 1.14
CA GLU A 151 -5.09 36.31 0.35
C GLU A 151 -5.27 35.49 -0.94
N SER A 152 -6.55 35.18 -1.15
CA SER A 152 -7.32 34.57 -2.24
C SER A 152 -6.96 34.94 -3.69
N ASP A 153 -7.21 34.03 -4.65
CA ASP A 153 -8.37 34.15 -5.57
C ASP A 153 -8.67 32.87 -6.41
N PRO A 154 -9.93 32.66 -6.85
CA PRO A 154 -10.45 31.51 -7.59
C PRO A 154 -10.58 31.80 -9.09
N ASP A 155 -10.47 30.78 -9.93
CA ASP A 155 -11.13 30.73 -11.24
C ASP A 155 -11.02 29.30 -11.79
N ILE A 156 -12.12 28.54 -11.72
CA ILE A 156 -12.26 27.29 -12.49
C ILE A 156 -13.58 27.39 -13.25
N ASP A 157 -13.44 27.77 -14.51
CA ASP A 157 -14.52 27.78 -15.47
C ASP A 157 -14.96 26.36 -15.84
N ILE A 158 -16.28 26.25 -15.89
CA ILE A 158 -17.09 25.11 -16.32
C ILE A 158 -17.09 25.07 -17.85
N ASP A 159 -16.79 23.93 -18.45
CA ASP A 159 -17.63 23.24 -19.45
C ASP A 159 -16.89 22.06 -20.09
N SER A 160 -17.59 20.93 -20.22
CA SER A 160 -17.77 20.21 -21.48
C SER A 160 -18.01 18.73 -21.23
N SER A 161 -19.29 18.38 -21.36
CA SER A 161 -19.94 17.09 -21.25
C SER A 161 -19.26 15.98 -22.06
N GLY A 162 -18.95 14.86 -21.39
CA GLY A 162 -18.72 13.54 -22.00
C GLY A 162 -19.49 12.48 -21.23
N GLU A 163 -20.30 11.71 -21.93
CA GLU A 163 -21.30 10.76 -21.42
C GLU A 163 -20.65 9.61 -20.62
N ILE A 164 -21.12 9.35 -19.39
CA ILE A 164 -20.64 8.29 -18.47
C ILE A 164 -21.60 7.11 -18.55
N VAL A 165 -21.08 5.90 -18.79
CA VAL A 165 -21.84 4.65 -18.72
C VAL A 165 -21.60 3.99 -17.35
N TYR A 166 -22.67 3.72 -16.60
CA TYR A 166 -22.65 3.00 -15.32
C TYR A 166 -22.95 1.51 -15.54
N ALA A 167 -22.25 0.63 -14.82
CA ALA A 167 -22.65 -0.76 -14.66
C ALA A 167 -23.33 -0.93 -13.29
N ILE A 168 -24.48 -1.63 -13.30
CA ILE A 168 -25.32 -1.98 -12.14
C ILE A 168 -24.66 -3.10 -11.34
#